data_AF-A0A1Q7PYE2-F1
#
_entry.id   AF-A0A1Q7PYE2-F1
#
_cell.length_a   1.000
_cell.length_b   1.000
_cell.length_c   1.000
_cell.angle_alpha   90.00
_cell.angle_beta   90.00
_cell.angle_gamma   90.00
#
_symmetry.space_group_name_H-M   'P 1'
#
loop_
_entity.id
_entity.type
_entity.pdbx_description
1 polymer ?
#
loop_
_entity_poly.entity_id
_entity_poly.type
_entity_poly.pdbx_seq_one_letter_code
_entity_poly.pdbx_strand_id
1 'polypeptide(L)'
;MSWRSNTVRREIRRGPGSSWSVIRESTVPAAWNEAAQILQQQRGVSVIIGEVDSGKSSLCTFLTNKCLENAAKVGVVDADVGQADIGPPTTISSSVVQAPIIGLHKVTANLSFFIGDTSPSSVSDKLVNLATRLKKSVMDTTDIGIVNTDGWLAEFNAIRHKQLLLDEIRPDLVMLLGRFEETINPLLDAGKFTSLTLPSSAFARVRSKEERKKAREAGYRRFLQGSSFRRVTASEALLQAY
;
A
#
# COMPACT_ATOMS: atom_id res chain seq x y z
N MET A 1 -1.38 10.34 -35.78
CA MET A 1 -1.25 10.35 -34.30
C MET A 1 0.06 9.67 -33.93
N SER A 2 1.07 10.42 -33.50
CA SER A 2 2.39 9.88 -33.21
C SER A 2 2.40 9.19 -31.85
N TRP A 3 2.54 7.87 -31.84
CA TRP A 3 2.98 7.14 -30.65
C TRP A 3 4.44 7.55 -30.38
N ARG A 4 4.68 8.38 -29.37
CA ARG A 4 6.05 8.56 -28.87
C ARG A 4 6.44 7.24 -28.21
N SER A 5 7.38 6.51 -28.81
CA SER A 5 8.05 5.39 -28.18
C SER A 5 8.87 5.93 -27.02
N ASN A 6 8.28 5.97 -25.83
CA ASN A 6 9.03 6.21 -24.60
C ASN A 6 9.87 4.98 -24.32
N THR A 7 11.09 4.95 -24.86
CA THR A 7 12.09 3.95 -24.50
C THR A 7 12.50 4.18 -23.05
N VAL A 8 11.96 3.37 -22.14
CA VAL A 8 12.36 3.37 -20.73
C VAL A 8 13.55 2.43 -20.56
N ARG A 9 14.72 2.98 -20.23
CA ARG A 9 15.90 2.18 -19.87
C ARG A 9 15.77 1.78 -18.40
N ARG A 10 15.66 0.48 -18.11
CA ARG A 10 15.74 -0.06 -16.74
C ARG A 10 17.07 -0.79 -16.55
N GLU A 11 17.81 -0.39 -15.52
CA GLU A 11 18.97 -1.13 -15.02
C GLU A 11 18.50 -2.17 -13.99
N ILE A 12 18.86 -3.44 -14.18
CA ILE A 12 18.54 -4.52 -13.25
C ILE A 12 19.83 -4.95 -12.57
N ARG A 13 19.95 -4.69 -11.27
CA ARG A 13 21.05 -5.20 -10.44
C ARG A 13 20.66 -6.55 -9.84
N ARG A 14 21.52 -7.54 -10.03
CA ARG A 14 21.27 -8.94 -9.63
C ARG A 14 22.08 -9.32 -8.40
N GLY A 15 21.46 -10.06 -7.50
CA GLY A 15 22.12 -10.76 -6.41
C GLY A 15 22.30 -12.25 -6.72
N PRO A 16 23.10 -12.99 -5.92
CA PRO A 16 23.23 -14.44 -6.07
C PRO A 16 21.85 -15.13 -6.04
N GLY A 17 21.54 -15.93 -7.06
CA GLY A 17 20.27 -16.66 -7.17
C GLY A 17 19.08 -15.89 -7.76
N SER A 18 19.25 -14.65 -8.24
CA SER A 18 18.15 -13.92 -8.88
C SER A 18 17.86 -14.43 -10.31
N SER A 19 16.58 -14.65 -10.63
CA SER A 19 16.11 -14.91 -12.00
C SER A 19 15.34 -13.70 -12.54
N TRP A 20 15.31 -13.56 -13.86
CA TRP A 20 14.48 -12.58 -14.58
C TRP A 20 13.98 -13.22 -15.86
N SER A 21 12.82 -12.78 -16.31
CA SER A 21 12.26 -13.12 -17.62
C SER A 21 11.66 -11.87 -18.25
N VAL A 22 11.69 -11.79 -19.58
CA VAL A 22 10.94 -10.77 -20.32
C VAL A 22 9.64 -11.40 -20.75
N ILE A 23 8.55 -10.86 -20.23
CA ILE A 23 7.20 -11.24 -20.61
C ILE A 23 6.77 -10.29 -21.73
N ARG A 24 6.35 -10.85 -22.86
CA ARG A 24 5.89 -10.07 -24.03
C ARG A 24 4.44 -9.57 -23.86
N GLU A 25 3.70 -10.17 -22.94
CA GLU A 25 2.32 -9.82 -22.61
C GLU A 25 2.26 -8.75 -21.51
N SER A 26 1.12 -8.06 -21.41
CA SER A 26 0.90 -7.11 -20.31
C SER A 26 0.89 -7.83 -18.98
N THR A 27 1.81 -7.46 -18.08
CA THR A 27 1.80 -7.92 -16.68
C THR A 27 0.69 -7.27 -15.84
N VAL A 28 0.01 -6.28 -16.41
CA VAL A 28 -1.12 -5.55 -15.82
C VAL A 28 -2.43 -6.12 -16.39
N PRO A 29 -3.32 -6.68 -15.56
CA PRO A 29 -4.64 -7.13 -15.98
C PRO A 29 -5.49 -5.98 -16.55
N ALA A 30 -6.33 -6.26 -17.55
CA ALA A 30 -7.21 -5.27 -18.16
C ALA A 30 -8.14 -4.58 -17.13
N ALA A 31 -8.69 -5.36 -16.19
CA ALA A 31 -9.54 -4.88 -15.10
C ALA A 31 -8.88 -3.80 -14.22
N TRP A 32 -7.54 -3.76 -14.13
CA TRP A 32 -6.86 -2.70 -13.40
C TRP A 32 -7.00 -1.34 -14.10
N ASN A 33 -7.02 -1.31 -15.44
CA ASN A 33 -7.25 -0.08 -16.19
C ASN A 33 -8.68 0.44 -15.98
N GLU A 34 -9.67 -0.46 -15.95
CA GLU A 34 -11.07 -0.10 -15.65
C GLU A 34 -11.20 0.49 -14.24
N ALA A 35 -10.59 -0.15 -13.24
CA ALA A 35 -10.55 0.37 -11.88
C ALA A 35 -9.88 1.76 -11.80
N ALA A 36 -8.80 1.97 -12.55
CA ALA A 36 -8.14 3.27 -12.64
C ALA A 36 -9.05 4.34 -13.26
N GLN A 37 -9.79 4.00 -14.33
CA GLN A 37 -10.74 4.92 -14.96
C GLN A 37 -11.87 5.31 -14.03
N ILE A 38 -12.43 4.35 -13.30
CA ILE A 38 -13.47 4.61 -12.29
C ILE A 38 -12.94 5.55 -11.21
N LEU A 39 -11.75 5.27 -10.66
CA LEU A 39 -11.13 6.10 -9.62
C LEU A 39 -10.79 7.51 -10.13
N GLN A 40 -10.32 7.64 -11.38
CA GLN A 40 -10.06 8.94 -12.01
C GLN A 40 -11.33 9.79 -12.17
N GLN A 41 -12.45 9.16 -12.51
CA GLN A 41 -13.73 9.85 -12.73
C GLN A 41 -14.43 10.22 -11.42
N GLN A 42 -14.56 9.25 -10.51
CA GLN A 42 -15.26 9.45 -9.23
C GLN A 42 -14.46 10.32 -8.27
N ARG A 43 -13.12 10.26 -8.35
CA ARG A 43 -12.20 10.82 -7.36
C ARG A 43 -12.50 10.26 -5.96
N GLY A 44 -11.98 10.90 -4.92
CA GLY A 44 -12.25 10.47 -3.54
C GLY A 44 -11.30 9.38 -3.06
N VAL A 45 -11.78 8.52 -2.17
CA VAL A 45 -10.96 7.58 -1.41
C VAL A 45 -11.22 6.15 -1.86
N SER A 46 -10.15 5.45 -2.26
CA SER A 46 -10.18 4.02 -2.49
C SER A 46 -9.38 3.24 -1.46
N VAL A 47 -9.86 2.06 -1.07
CA VAL A 47 -9.16 1.12 -0.19
C VAL A 47 -8.92 -0.19 -0.94
N ILE A 48 -7.68 -0.68 -0.90
CA ILE A 48 -7.29 -1.95 -1.53
C ILE A 48 -7.27 -3.05 -0.46
N ILE A 49 -8.05 -4.10 -0.67
CA ILE A 49 -8.15 -5.27 0.19
C ILE A 49 -7.82 -6.52 -0.62
N GLY A 50 -7.11 -7.47 -0.03
CA GLY A 50 -6.72 -8.70 -0.71
C GLY A 50 -5.73 -9.49 0.12
N GLU A 51 -5.58 -10.78 -0.17
CA GLU A 51 -4.70 -11.66 0.58
C GLU A 51 -3.22 -11.26 0.46
N VAL A 52 -2.38 -11.85 1.31
CA VAL A 52 -0.94 -11.62 1.23
C VAL A 52 -0.41 -12.06 -0.14
N ASP A 53 0.50 -11.28 -0.70
CA ASP A 53 1.13 -11.52 -2.01
C ASP A 53 0.17 -11.48 -3.22
N SER A 54 -1.05 -10.92 -3.10
CA SER A 54 -1.96 -10.73 -4.24
C SER A 54 -1.55 -9.61 -5.22
N GLY A 55 -0.58 -8.77 -4.83
CA GLY A 55 -0.08 -7.65 -5.63
C GLY A 55 -0.62 -6.27 -5.24
N LYS A 56 -1.16 -6.10 -4.03
CA LYS A 56 -1.76 -4.83 -3.56
C LYS A 56 -0.86 -3.61 -3.72
N SER A 57 0.40 -3.67 -3.26
CA SER A 57 1.35 -2.56 -3.44
C SER A 57 1.64 -2.25 -4.92
N SER A 58 1.62 -3.27 -5.79
CA SER A 58 1.76 -3.10 -7.25
C SER A 58 0.53 -2.43 -7.85
N LEU A 59 -0.68 -2.84 -7.44
CA LEU A 59 -1.93 -2.19 -7.83
C LEU A 59 -1.95 -0.74 -7.36
N CYS A 60 -1.57 -0.47 -6.10
CA CYS A 60 -1.47 0.87 -5.55
C CYS A 60 -0.52 1.76 -6.37
N THR A 61 0.67 1.23 -6.70
CA THR A 61 1.66 1.91 -7.57
C THR A 61 1.07 2.20 -8.96
N PHE A 62 0.38 1.22 -9.54
CA PHE A 62 -0.25 1.34 -10.85
C PHE A 62 -1.36 2.41 -10.86
N LEU A 63 -2.29 2.36 -9.90
CA LEU A 63 -3.38 3.32 -9.76
C LEU A 63 -2.85 4.73 -9.51
N THR A 64 -1.82 4.87 -8.68
CA THR A 64 -1.16 6.15 -8.41
C THR A 64 -0.66 6.76 -9.71
N ASN A 65 0.11 6.02 -10.50
CA ASN A 65 0.64 6.49 -11.76
C ASN A 65 -0.46 6.83 -12.77
N LYS A 66 -1.50 6.01 -12.86
CA LYS A 66 -2.63 6.26 -13.75
C LYS A 66 -3.36 7.54 -13.35
N CYS A 67 -3.64 7.76 -12.08
CA CYS A 67 -4.35 8.95 -11.62
C CYS A 67 -3.54 10.24 -11.87
N LEU A 68 -2.20 10.17 -11.81
CA LEU A 68 -1.32 11.30 -12.15
C LEU A 68 -1.38 11.69 -13.64
N GLU A 69 -1.70 10.77 -14.56
CA GLU A 69 -1.81 11.07 -16.00
C GLU A 69 -2.90 12.12 -16.29
N ASN A 70 -3.92 12.24 -15.43
CA ASN A 70 -5.03 13.19 -15.58
C ASN A 70 -4.87 14.46 -14.71
N ALA A 71 -3.62 14.79 -14.34
CA ALA A 71 -3.29 15.96 -13.50
C ALA A 71 -4.00 15.99 -12.14
N ALA A 72 -4.47 14.84 -11.64
CA ALA A 72 -5.02 14.75 -10.28
C ALA A 72 -3.89 14.80 -9.26
N LYS A 73 -4.14 15.45 -8.11
CA LYS A 73 -3.27 15.31 -6.94
C LYS A 73 -3.61 13.98 -6.27
N VAL A 74 -2.63 13.09 -6.17
CA VAL A 74 -2.82 11.75 -5.62
C VAL A 74 -2.08 11.64 -4.31
N GLY A 75 -2.75 11.17 -3.27
CA GLY A 75 -2.06 10.74 -2.07
C GLY A 75 -2.31 9.27 -1.77
N VAL A 76 -1.31 8.68 -1.12
CA VAL A 76 -1.27 7.27 -0.79
C VAL A 76 -1.14 7.14 0.72
N VAL A 77 -1.91 6.24 1.29
CA VAL A 77 -1.75 5.76 2.67
C VAL A 77 -1.28 4.31 2.61
N ASP A 78 -0.13 4.04 3.19
CA ASP A 78 0.42 2.71 3.36
C ASP A 78 0.13 2.23 4.79
N ALA A 79 -0.92 1.40 4.91
CA ALA A 79 -1.38 0.80 6.15
C ALA A 79 -1.02 -0.70 6.25
N ASP A 80 -0.11 -1.22 5.44
CA ASP A 80 0.45 -2.56 5.62
C ASP A 80 1.57 -2.54 6.68
N VAL A 81 1.18 -2.74 7.93
CA VAL A 81 2.14 -2.73 9.06
C VAL A 81 3.17 -3.87 8.98
N GLY A 82 2.82 -4.98 8.32
CA GLY A 82 3.67 -6.16 8.22
C GLY A 82 4.77 -6.02 7.15
N GLN A 83 4.51 -5.20 6.14
CA GLN A 83 5.40 -4.92 5.02
C GLN A 83 5.31 -3.45 4.58
N ALA A 84 5.61 -2.52 5.51
CA ALA A 84 5.63 -1.09 5.20
C ALA A 84 6.57 -0.80 4.00
N ASP A 85 6.00 -0.25 2.94
CA ASP A 85 6.70 0.13 1.74
C ASP A 85 7.21 1.58 1.86
N ILE A 86 6.33 2.52 2.24
CA ILE A 86 6.63 3.96 2.29
C ILE A 86 7.51 4.29 3.48
N GLY A 87 7.11 3.88 4.69
CA GLY A 87 7.82 4.14 5.93
C GLY A 87 8.87 3.07 6.29
N PRO A 88 9.56 3.20 7.43
CA PRO A 88 10.33 2.10 7.97
C PRO A 88 9.38 0.97 8.40
N PRO A 89 9.88 -0.28 8.53
CA PRO A 89 9.05 -1.39 9.01
C PRO A 89 8.34 -1.06 10.33
N THR A 90 7.16 -1.64 10.57
CA THR A 90 6.30 -1.40 11.76
C THR A 90 5.75 0.03 11.88
N THR A 91 5.67 0.73 10.76
CA THR A 91 4.99 2.03 10.67
C THR A 91 3.82 1.95 9.71
N ILE A 92 2.91 2.91 9.84
CA ILE A 92 2.02 3.29 8.75
C ILE A 92 2.38 4.70 8.31
N SER A 93 2.25 4.98 7.02
CA SER A 93 2.74 6.24 6.45
C SER A 93 1.83 6.75 5.36
N SER A 94 1.86 8.05 5.09
CA SER A 94 1.24 8.63 3.93
C SER A 94 2.21 9.46 3.11
N SER A 95 1.88 9.63 1.83
CA SER A 95 2.64 10.47 0.90
C SER A 95 1.71 11.13 -0.11
N VAL A 96 2.00 12.38 -0.48
CA VAL A 96 1.41 13.06 -1.63
C VAL A 96 2.35 12.88 -2.81
N VAL A 97 1.90 12.17 -3.83
CA VAL A 97 2.70 11.80 -4.98
C VAL A 97 2.45 12.81 -6.11
N GLN A 98 3.54 13.36 -6.66
CA GLN A 98 3.50 14.42 -7.67
C GLN A 98 4.08 13.98 -9.03
N ALA A 99 4.72 12.81 -9.09
CA ALA A 99 5.35 12.29 -10.29
C ALA A 99 5.23 10.75 -10.32
N PRO A 100 5.27 10.11 -11.51
CA PRO A 100 5.19 8.66 -11.61
C PRO A 100 6.28 7.94 -10.81
N ILE A 101 5.89 6.86 -10.14
CA ILE A 101 6.73 6.06 -9.24
C ILE A 101 6.91 4.64 -9.76
N ILE A 102 8.06 4.03 -9.47
CA ILE A 102 8.33 2.62 -9.79
C ILE A 102 7.91 1.66 -8.67
N GLY A 103 7.50 2.20 -7.53
CA GLY A 103 7.04 1.46 -6.36
C GLY A 103 6.87 2.39 -5.16
N LEU A 104 6.00 2.03 -4.23
CA LEU A 104 5.72 2.81 -3.01
C LEU A 104 6.98 3.08 -2.18
N HIS A 105 7.93 2.14 -2.14
CA HIS A 105 9.21 2.34 -1.46
C HIS A 105 10.14 3.43 -2.00
N LYS A 106 9.77 4.09 -3.12
CA LYS A 106 10.51 5.21 -3.69
C LYS A 106 9.91 6.57 -3.35
N VAL A 107 8.75 6.61 -2.70
CA VAL A 107 8.17 7.88 -2.24
C VAL A 107 8.69 8.26 -0.87
N THR A 108 8.72 9.57 -0.59
CA THR A 108 9.05 10.09 0.74
C THR A 108 7.75 10.26 1.52
N ALA A 109 7.74 9.78 2.77
CA ALA A 109 6.59 9.95 3.63
C ALA A 109 6.40 11.44 4.00
N ASN A 110 5.17 11.93 3.90
CA ASN A 110 4.78 13.23 4.46
C ASN A 110 4.49 13.11 5.95
N LEU A 111 3.85 12.01 6.36
CA LEU A 111 3.53 11.71 7.75
C LEU A 111 3.67 10.22 7.99
N SER A 112 4.26 9.84 9.13
CA SER A 112 4.44 8.46 9.54
C SER A 112 4.15 8.31 11.02
N PHE A 113 3.55 7.19 11.40
CA PHE A 113 3.32 6.82 12.79
C PHE A 113 3.94 5.47 13.11
N PHE A 114 4.64 5.40 14.24
CA PHE A 114 5.18 4.15 14.75
C PHE A 114 4.07 3.29 15.37
N ILE A 115 3.87 2.11 14.81
CA ILE A 115 2.93 1.12 15.34
C ILE A 115 3.64 0.24 16.35
N GLY A 116 4.83 -0.28 15.98
CA GLY A 116 5.67 -1.12 16.82
C GLY A 116 5.31 -2.61 16.78
N ASP A 117 4.41 -3.01 15.89
CA ASP A 117 4.06 -4.41 15.64
C ASP A 117 4.14 -4.70 14.13
N THR A 118 4.25 -5.98 13.77
CA THR A 118 4.20 -6.46 12.37
C THR A 118 2.88 -7.14 12.03
N SER A 119 1.98 -7.32 13.01
CA SER A 119 0.65 -7.89 12.84
C SER A 119 -0.42 -6.86 13.17
N PRO A 120 -1.48 -6.72 12.37
CA PRO A 120 -2.62 -5.88 12.72
C PRO A 120 -3.41 -6.38 13.94
N SER A 121 -3.34 -7.69 14.24
CA SER A 121 -4.17 -8.34 15.26
C SER A 121 -3.99 -7.81 16.67
N SER A 122 -2.79 -7.36 17.04
CA SER A 122 -2.47 -6.83 18.38
C SER A 122 -2.71 -5.32 18.52
N VAL A 123 -2.92 -4.61 17.40
CA VAL A 123 -2.92 -3.15 17.33
C VAL A 123 -4.06 -2.60 16.46
N SER A 124 -5.12 -3.39 16.29
CA SER A 124 -6.24 -3.11 15.39
C SER A 124 -6.79 -1.68 15.52
N ASP A 125 -7.18 -1.29 16.73
CA ASP A 125 -7.81 0.03 16.96
C ASP A 125 -6.82 1.17 16.67
N LYS A 126 -5.56 1.01 17.10
CA LYS A 126 -4.49 1.99 16.83
C LYS A 126 -4.28 2.14 15.32
N LEU A 127 -4.24 1.04 14.57
CA LEU A 127 -4.10 1.06 13.12
C LEU A 127 -5.27 1.77 12.43
N VAL A 128 -6.52 1.44 12.79
CA VAL A 128 -7.71 2.05 12.21
C VAL A 128 -7.73 3.57 12.46
N ASN A 129 -7.46 3.99 13.71
CA ASN A 129 -7.42 5.42 14.07
C ASN A 129 -6.35 6.18 13.28
N LEU A 130 -5.13 5.64 13.22
CA LEU A 130 -4.02 6.31 12.56
C LEU A 130 -4.15 6.28 11.02
N ALA A 131 -4.66 5.19 10.44
CA ALA A 131 -4.95 5.12 9.00
C ALA A 131 -6.01 6.16 8.60
N THR A 132 -7.05 6.35 9.42
CA THR A 132 -8.08 7.37 9.22
C THR A 132 -7.50 8.78 9.32
N ARG A 133 -6.60 9.03 10.28
CA ARG A 133 -5.87 10.30 10.40
C ARG A 133 -4.97 10.58 9.19
N LEU A 134 -4.23 9.57 8.73
CA LEU A 134 -3.38 9.68 7.54
C LEU A 134 -4.20 9.96 6.28
N LYS A 135 -5.33 9.25 6.12
CA LYS A 135 -6.28 9.48 5.01
C LYS A 135 -6.79 10.91 5.02
N LYS A 136 -7.21 11.42 6.18
CA LYS A 136 -7.69 12.81 6.30
C LYS A 136 -6.60 13.81 5.88
N SER A 137 -5.40 13.66 6.45
CA SER A 137 -4.26 14.53 6.13
C SER A 137 -3.90 14.55 4.64
N VAL A 138 -4.02 13.40 3.96
CA VAL A 138 -3.81 13.32 2.52
C VAL A 138 -4.91 14.05 1.76
N MET A 139 -6.17 13.72 2.05
CA MET A 139 -7.33 14.26 1.34
C MET A 139 -7.51 15.77 1.50
N ASP A 140 -6.96 16.37 2.56
CA ASP A 140 -6.91 17.83 2.71
C ASP A 140 -6.13 18.54 1.59
N THR A 141 -5.28 17.80 0.85
CA THR A 141 -4.39 18.37 -0.18
C THR A 141 -4.46 17.66 -1.53
N THR A 142 -5.25 16.59 -1.64
CA THR A 142 -5.30 15.70 -2.82
C THR A 142 -6.73 15.44 -3.27
N ASP A 143 -6.90 15.20 -4.57
CA ASP A 143 -8.22 14.86 -5.12
C ASP A 143 -8.55 13.37 -4.97
N ILE A 144 -7.51 12.53 -4.92
CA ILE A 144 -7.61 11.07 -4.90
C ILE A 144 -6.73 10.52 -3.77
N GLY A 145 -7.33 9.73 -2.88
CA GLY A 145 -6.65 9.00 -1.82
C GLY A 145 -6.68 7.50 -2.09
N ILE A 146 -5.52 6.84 -2.07
CA ILE A 146 -5.41 5.39 -2.25
C ILE A 146 -4.85 4.78 -0.96
N VAL A 147 -5.63 3.94 -0.29
CA VAL A 147 -5.23 3.27 0.95
C VAL A 147 -4.83 1.83 0.65
N ASN A 148 -3.54 1.53 0.75
CA ASN A 148 -2.99 0.18 0.72
C ASN A 148 -3.12 -0.45 2.11
N THR A 149 -3.58 -1.69 2.20
CA THR A 149 -3.77 -2.39 3.48
C THR A 149 -2.96 -3.68 3.55
N ASP A 150 -2.83 -4.23 4.75
CA ASP A 150 -2.24 -5.55 4.99
C ASP A 150 -3.06 -6.69 4.34
N GLY A 151 -2.47 -7.88 4.24
CA GLY A 151 -3.12 -9.05 3.66
C GLY A 151 -3.85 -9.98 4.63
N TRP A 152 -4.18 -9.54 5.84
CA TRP A 152 -4.83 -10.37 6.86
C TRP A 152 -6.34 -10.48 6.58
N LEU A 153 -6.79 -11.67 6.15
CA LEU A 153 -8.19 -11.95 5.77
C LEU A 153 -8.74 -13.32 6.23
N ALA A 154 -7.92 -14.18 6.83
CA ALA A 154 -8.24 -15.61 6.98
C ALA A 154 -9.19 -15.97 8.15
N GLU A 155 -9.43 -15.06 9.09
CA GLU A 155 -10.14 -15.36 10.33
C GLU A 155 -11.15 -14.27 10.70
N PHE A 156 -12.10 -14.59 11.58
CA PHE A 156 -13.17 -13.66 11.98
C PHE A 156 -12.63 -12.30 12.47
N ASN A 157 -11.56 -12.32 13.26
CA ASN A 157 -10.93 -11.10 13.75
C ASN A 157 -10.30 -10.27 12.61
N ALA A 158 -9.81 -10.91 11.55
CA ALA A 158 -9.29 -10.23 10.37
C ALA A 158 -10.41 -9.52 9.61
N ILE A 159 -11.54 -10.20 9.40
CA ILE A 159 -12.71 -9.60 8.74
C ILE A 159 -13.27 -8.44 9.56
N ARG A 160 -13.40 -8.62 10.89
CA ARG A 160 -13.83 -7.55 11.80
C ARG A 160 -12.88 -6.35 11.76
N HIS A 161 -11.58 -6.58 11.71
CA HIS A 161 -10.59 -5.50 11.57
C HIS A 161 -10.79 -4.74 10.25
N LYS A 162 -11.01 -5.43 9.12
CA LYS A 162 -11.29 -4.77 7.84
C LYS A 162 -12.61 -4.01 7.86
N GLN A 163 -13.65 -4.54 8.49
CA GLN A 163 -14.93 -3.84 8.66
C GLN A 163 -14.73 -2.52 9.41
N LEU A 164 -14.08 -2.55 10.59
CA LEU A 164 -13.76 -1.35 11.36
C LEU A 164 -12.94 -0.34 10.56
N LEU A 165 -11.96 -0.82 9.80
CA LEU A 165 -11.15 0.03 8.92
C LEU A 165 -12.00 0.74 7.86
N LEU A 166 -12.91 0.02 7.21
CA LEU A 166 -13.79 0.58 6.18
C LEU A 166 -14.83 1.54 6.77
N ASP A 167 -15.38 1.23 7.95
CA ASP A 167 -16.37 2.07 8.63
C ASP A 167 -15.80 3.43 9.05
N GLU A 168 -14.53 3.47 9.46
CA GLU A 168 -13.83 4.69 9.86
C GLU A 168 -13.24 5.45 8.66
N ILE A 169 -12.64 4.74 7.69
CA ILE A 169 -12.11 5.37 6.48
C ILE A 169 -13.24 5.93 5.62
N ARG A 170 -14.38 5.25 5.56
CA ARG A 170 -15.52 5.56 4.67
C ARG A 170 -15.08 5.77 3.22
N PRO A 171 -14.51 4.74 2.57
CA PRO A 171 -14.09 4.89 1.18
C PRO A 171 -15.29 4.96 0.25
N ASP A 172 -15.09 5.63 -0.89
CA ASP A 172 -16.04 5.64 -2.00
C ASP A 172 -15.96 4.32 -2.78
N LEU A 173 -14.75 3.74 -2.83
CA LEU A 173 -14.42 2.56 -3.62
C LEU A 173 -13.56 1.56 -2.84
N VAL A 174 -13.97 0.30 -2.79
CA VAL A 174 -13.18 -0.82 -2.26
C VAL A 174 -12.76 -1.73 -3.41
N MET A 175 -11.46 -1.91 -3.56
CA MET A 175 -10.87 -2.78 -4.58
C MET A 175 -10.39 -4.08 -3.94
N LEU A 176 -11.12 -5.15 -4.23
CA LEU A 176 -10.83 -6.51 -3.79
C LEU A 176 -9.88 -7.18 -4.77
N LEU A 177 -8.60 -7.31 -4.43
CA LEU A 177 -7.57 -7.91 -5.27
C LEU A 177 -7.32 -9.38 -4.92
N GLY A 178 -7.74 -10.28 -5.83
CA GLY A 178 -7.52 -11.71 -5.72
C GLY A 178 -8.78 -12.52 -5.95
N ARG A 179 -8.77 -13.76 -5.43
CA ARG A 179 -9.95 -14.61 -5.34
C ARG A 179 -10.41 -14.58 -3.90
N PHE A 180 -11.71 -14.41 -3.68
CA PHE A 180 -12.28 -14.32 -2.36
C PHE A 180 -13.29 -15.44 -2.17
N GLU A 181 -13.26 -16.04 -1.00
CA GLU A 181 -14.28 -16.98 -0.54
C GLU A 181 -15.43 -16.21 0.13
N GLU A 182 -16.47 -16.94 0.53
CA GLU A 182 -17.65 -16.38 1.20
C GLU A 182 -17.33 -15.63 2.51
N THR A 183 -16.15 -15.87 3.09
CA THR A 183 -15.66 -15.18 4.29
C THR A 183 -15.56 -13.66 4.13
N ILE A 184 -15.42 -13.14 2.91
CA ILE A 184 -15.41 -11.69 2.66
C ILE A 184 -16.82 -11.09 2.56
N ASN A 185 -17.86 -11.90 2.34
CA ASN A 185 -19.23 -11.41 2.10
C ASN A 185 -19.73 -10.49 3.22
N PRO A 186 -19.51 -10.77 4.52
CA PRO A 186 -19.93 -9.86 5.59
C PRO A 186 -19.29 -8.46 5.50
N LEU A 187 -18.11 -8.33 4.88
CA LEU A 187 -17.47 -7.04 4.62
C LEU A 187 -18.22 -6.27 3.53
N LEU A 188 -18.65 -6.97 2.47
CA LEU A 188 -19.31 -6.38 1.31
C LEU A 188 -20.77 -6.02 1.61
N ASP A 189 -21.49 -6.90 2.30
CA ASP A 189 -22.92 -6.73 2.59
C ASP A 189 -23.19 -5.59 3.58
N ALA A 190 -22.24 -5.34 4.49
CA ALA A 190 -22.34 -4.27 5.48
C ALA A 190 -21.91 -2.89 4.95
N GLY A 191 -21.21 -2.85 3.82
CA GLY A 191 -20.54 -1.67 3.31
C GLY A 191 -21.46 -0.65 2.65
N LYS A 192 -21.22 0.64 2.91
CA LYS A 192 -21.80 1.76 2.13
C LYS A 192 -20.80 2.29 1.11
N PHE A 193 -20.21 1.39 0.32
CA PHE A 193 -19.18 1.72 -0.67
C PHE A 193 -19.42 0.94 -1.97
N THR A 194 -18.85 1.43 -3.08
CA THR A 194 -18.78 0.63 -4.31
C THR A 194 -17.66 -0.39 -4.17
N SER A 195 -17.88 -1.65 -4.54
CA SER A 195 -16.83 -2.68 -4.53
C SER A 195 -16.49 -3.17 -5.93
N LEU A 196 -15.20 -3.35 -6.23
CA LEU A 196 -14.70 -3.97 -7.47
C LEU A 196 -13.80 -5.15 -7.15
N THR A 197 -14.11 -6.31 -7.73
CA THR A 197 -13.23 -7.48 -7.66
C THR A 197 -12.26 -7.49 -8.84
N LEU A 198 -10.97 -7.49 -8.53
CA LEU A 198 -9.88 -7.44 -9.48
C LEU A 198 -9.06 -8.73 -9.43
N PRO A 199 -8.66 -9.29 -10.58
CA PRO A 199 -7.75 -10.43 -10.59
C PRO A 199 -6.36 -10.00 -10.11
N SER A 200 -5.71 -10.88 -9.34
CA SER A 200 -4.27 -10.78 -9.10
C SER A 200 -3.51 -10.88 -10.43
N SER A 201 -2.34 -10.23 -10.50
CA SER A 201 -1.43 -10.44 -11.64
C SER A 201 -1.00 -11.91 -11.70
N ALA A 202 -0.96 -12.50 -12.90
CA ALA A 202 -0.45 -13.86 -13.10
C ALA A 202 1.02 -14.05 -12.66
N PHE A 203 1.74 -12.95 -12.46
CA PHE A 203 3.13 -12.91 -12.00
C PHE A 203 3.27 -12.53 -10.51
N ALA A 204 2.15 -12.48 -9.77
CA ALA A 204 2.18 -12.27 -8.33
C ALA A 204 2.89 -13.46 -7.66
N ARG A 205 3.99 -13.18 -6.96
CA ARG A 205 4.84 -14.19 -6.35
C ARG A 205 4.53 -14.32 -4.86
N VAL A 206 4.16 -15.53 -4.44
CA VAL A 206 4.03 -15.88 -3.02
C VAL A 206 5.39 -15.78 -2.33
N ARG A 207 5.45 -15.07 -1.20
CA ARG A 207 6.65 -14.90 -0.39
C ARG A 207 6.54 -15.73 0.88
N SER A 208 7.60 -16.44 1.18
CA SER A 208 7.77 -17.15 2.47
C SER A 208 7.89 -16.18 3.65
N LYS A 209 7.67 -16.69 4.87
CA LYS A 209 7.91 -15.92 6.12
C LYS A 209 9.35 -15.38 6.19
N GLU A 210 10.32 -16.14 5.72
CA GLU A 210 11.73 -15.75 5.70
C GLU A 210 12.01 -14.63 4.69
N GLU A 211 11.43 -14.69 3.49
CA GLU A 211 11.52 -13.59 2.53
C GLU A 211 10.87 -12.30 3.05
N ARG A 212 9.74 -12.44 3.75
CA ARG A 212 9.07 -11.32 4.42
C ARG A 212 9.94 -10.71 5.52
N LYS A 213 10.67 -11.53 6.28
CA LYS A 213 11.65 -11.05 7.27
C LYS A 213 12.81 -10.31 6.59
N LYS A 214 13.39 -10.88 5.54
CA LYS A 214 14.47 -10.25 4.75
C LYS A 214 14.04 -8.93 4.13
N ALA A 215 12.80 -8.84 3.65
CA ALA A 215 12.23 -7.59 3.14
C ALA A 215 12.17 -6.50 4.23
N ARG A 216 11.75 -6.84 5.44
CA ARG A 216 11.77 -5.91 6.58
C ARG A 216 13.19 -5.47 6.95
N GLU A 217 14.13 -6.41 7.02
CA GLU A 217 15.54 -6.05 7.27
C GLU A 217 16.10 -5.11 6.20
N ALA A 218 15.77 -5.36 4.93
CA ALA A 218 16.14 -4.47 3.83
C ALA A 218 15.47 -3.09 3.97
N GLY A 219 14.21 -3.04 4.42
CA GLY A 219 13.50 -1.81 4.76
C GLY A 219 14.20 -1.01 5.86
N TYR A 220 14.63 -1.66 6.94
CA TYR A 220 15.44 -1.00 7.98
C TYR A 220 16.76 -0.48 7.44
N ARG A 221 17.51 -1.29 6.66
CA ARG A 221 18.77 -0.84 6.05
C ARG A 221 18.57 0.37 5.14
N ARG A 222 17.51 0.38 4.33
CA ARG A 222 17.13 1.51 3.46
C ARG A 222 16.94 2.79 4.28
N PHE A 223 16.22 2.71 5.40
CA PHE A 223 15.90 3.87 6.23
C PHE A 223 17.07 4.35 7.09
N LEU A 224 17.99 3.47 7.45
CA LEU A 224 19.20 3.82 8.20
C LEU A 224 20.38 4.18 7.29
N GLN A 225 20.25 4.03 5.98
CA GLN A 225 21.33 4.34 5.04
C GLN A 225 21.65 5.84 5.07
N GLY A 226 22.93 6.18 5.31
CA GLY A 226 23.36 7.58 5.44
C GLY A 226 23.01 8.22 6.79
N SER A 227 22.41 7.48 7.72
CA SER A 227 22.21 7.95 9.09
C SER A 227 23.56 8.11 9.83
N SER A 228 23.55 8.94 10.87
CA SER A 228 24.70 9.13 11.77
C SER A 228 24.47 8.41 13.09
N PHE A 229 25.55 7.87 13.67
CA PHE A 229 25.50 7.32 15.02
C PHE A 229 25.31 8.44 16.03
N ARG A 230 24.26 8.34 16.84
CA ARG A 230 24.02 9.19 18.01
C ARG A 230 24.14 8.34 19.26
N ARG A 231 24.91 8.80 20.24
CA ARG A 231 24.91 8.24 21.59
C ARG A 231 24.01 9.11 22.45
N VAL A 232 23.02 8.49 23.07
CA VAL A 232 22.10 9.14 24.01
C VAL A 232 22.12 8.35 25.32
N THR A 233 21.95 9.04 26.42
CA THR A 233 21.72 8.42 27.73
C THR A 233 20.26 7.99 27.86
N ALA A 234 19.97 7.02 28.73
CA ALA A 234 18.60 6.57 28.97
C ALA A 234 17.68 7.72 29.45
N SER A 235 18.22 8.66 30.23
CA SER A 235 17.51 9.87 30.68
C SER A 235 17.15 10.81 29.53
N GLU A 236 18.02 10.97 28.54
CA GLU A 236 17.75 11.81 27.36
C GLU A 236 16.71 11.17 26.42
N ALA A 237 16.70 9.85 26.34
CA ALA A 237 15.76 9.11 25.49
C ALA A 237 14.30 9.21 25.99
N LEU A 238 14.07 9.37 27.29
CA LEU A 238 12.73 9.46 27.88
C LEU A 238 12.09 10.85 27.72
N LEU A 239 12.89 11.92 27.63
CA LEU A 239 12.40 13.31 27.55
C LEU A 239 11.86 13.69 26.17
N GLN A 240 12.10 12.90 25.13
CA GLN A 240 11.60 13.16 23.78
C GLN A 240 10.32 12.37 23.42
N ALA A 241 9.77 11.60 24.37
CA ALA A 241 8.62 10.72 24.17
C ALA A 241 7.29 11.26 24.74
N TYR A 242 7.27 12.49 25.27
CA TYR A 242 6.09 13.14 25.85
C TYR A 242 5.70 14.39 25.07
#